data_AF-Q2IKG2-F1
#
_entry.id   AF-Q2IKG2-F1
#
_cell.length_a   1.000
_cell.length_b   1.000
_cell.length_c   1.000
_cell.angle_alpha   90.00
_cell.angle_beta   90.00
_cell.angle_gamma   90.00
#
_symmetry.space_group_name_H-M   'P 1'
#
loop_
_entity.id
_entity.type
_entity.pdbx_description
1 polymer ?
#
loop_
_entity_poly.entity_id
_entity_poly.type
_entity_poly.pdbx_seq_one_letter_code
_entity_poly.pdbx_strand_id
1 'polypeptide(L)'
;MRHGEIARAARSAVPRRARAALPLACAALVAAGLAARAAGAAAPPPAPPAAAPARVLSAAVKGPITGGTVEYLEAALARARTGGFAALVVTLDTPGGQLDATREIVQAMLATEVPVIVWVGPAGARAGSAGVFLTLAADVAAMHPTSNIGAAHPVTGAGKDVAEEAGKDMAKKVENDTAAFARSVAAARGRNADWAEKAVRESVSVTAEEALRLKVADLTAADLPELLAKADGRKVGQGAAARPLKVAGAAIEPYEPTVRQRLLGFLADPNVMAILMLVGMLGIAVEFYHPGMIFPGAVGGFCLFLAFLAMRVIPVNVGAVILLLAGVGLLVAEAYVTAHGLAGLAGAACLVLGTLFFVNTSAPGDWFDPGALRLSPWVIWPTPAALALLLAFMAWNVARVRRAPLQLGAPALVGAPGEALSEIGPAAGEAFVHGEYWQARSAAPIPRGAAVRVVAVEGLTVTVVAAGPGNG
;
A
#
# COMPACT_ATOMS: atom_id res chain seq x y z
N MET A 1 33.44 19.66 -90.54
CA MET A 1 32.58 18.81 -91.39
C MET A 1 31.23 19.48 -91.55
N ARG A 2 30.66 19.38 -92.76
CA ARG A 2 29.44 19.97 -93.31
C ARG A 2 28.20 19.84 -92.42
N HIS A 3 27.38 20.90 -92.38
CA HIS A 3 26.06 21.03 -93.04
C HIS A 3 25.45 22.36 -92.52
N GLY A 4 24.98 23.30 -93.34
CA GLY A 4 24.26 23.16 -94.60
C GLY A 4 22.86 23.74 -94.37
N GLU A 5 22.65 24.93 -94.93
CA GLU A 5 21.45 25.76 -94.92
C GLU A 5 20.13 25.00 -95.15
N ILE A 6 19.05 25.38 -94.42
CA ILE A 6 17.68 25.39 -94.98
C ILE A 6 16.90 26.61 -94.41
N ALA A 7 16.58 27.54 -95.32
CA ALA A 7 15.40 28.43 -95.43
C ALA A 7 14.87 29.13 -94.17
N ARG A 8 14.81 30.47 -94.05
CA ARG A 8 14.29 31.51 -94.94
C ARG A 8 12.85 31.26 -95.43
N ALA A 9 11.85 31.45 -94.58
CA ALA A 9 10.54 31.99 -94.96
C ALA A 9 9.62 32.19 -93.73
N ALA A 10 9.54 33.43 -93.21
CA ALA A 10 8.34 34.00 -92.60
C ALA A 10 8.64 35.46 -92.19
N ARG A 11 8.73 36.33 -93.20
CA ARG A 11 8.48 37.77 -93.00
C ARG A 11 6.99 37.99 -93.22
N SER A 12 6.23 38.22 -92.15
CA SER A 12 4.98 38.97 -92.28
C SER A 12 4.53 39.56 -90.95
N ALA A 13 4.42 40.89 -90.98
CA ALA A 13 3.47 41.73 -90.26
C ALA A 13 3.49 41.72 -88.71
N VAL A 14 4.27 42.65 -88.13
CA VAL A 14 3.86 43.34 -86.89
C VAL A 14 3.98 44.85 -87.11
N PRO A 15 2.90 45.63 -86.89
CA PRO A 15 2.83 47.04 -87.25
C PRO A 15 3.75 47.92 -86.39
N ARG A 16 4.32 48.94 -87.04
CA ARG A 16 5.34 49.88 -86.52
C ARG A 16 4.84 50.87 -85.45
N ARG A 17 3.75 50.58 -84.73
CA ARG A 17 3.15 51.49 -83.71
C ARG A 17 3.28 51.01 -82.26
N ALA A 18 4.01 49.93 -81.99
CA ALA A 18 4.18 49.39 -80.63
C ALA A 18 5.62 49.48 -80.07
N ARG A 19 6.40 50.50 -80.45
CA ARG A 19 7.78 50.71 -79.95
C ARG A 19 7.99 51.93 -79.06
N ALA A 20 6.93 52.69 -78.75
CA ALA A 20 7.02 53.86 -77.86
C ALA A 20 6.31 53.67 -76.49
N ALA A 21 5.56 52.59 -76.29
CA ALA A 21 4.81 52.37 -75.04
C ALA A 21 5.50 51.44 -74.02
N LEU A 22 6.58 50.74 -74.42
CA LEU A 22 7.30 49.82 -73.53
C LEU A 22 8.15 50.51 -72.44
N PRO A 23 8.87 51.63 -72.68
CA PRO A 23 9.69 52.23 -71.63
C PRO A 23 8.86 52.96 -70.55
N LEU A 24 7.66 53.45 -70.90
CA LEU A 24 6.73 54.10 -69.97
C LEU A 24 5.99 53.09 -69.08
N ALA A 25 5.64 51.90 -69.60
CA ALA A 25 5.03 50.84 -68.81
C ALA A 25 6.01 50.23 -67.80
N CYS A 26 7.30 50.07 -68.17
CA CYS A 26 8.34 49.61 -67.24
C CYS A 26 8.66 50.66 -66.15
N ALA A 27 8.70 51.96 -66.49
CA ALA A 27 8.90 53.01 -65.51
C ALA A 27 7.74 53.11 -64.50
N ALA A 28 6.50 52.94 -64.95
CA ALA A 28 5.32 52.91 -64.08
C ALA A 28 5.30 51.69 -63.16
N LEU A 29 5.75 50.51 -63.62
CA LEU A 29 5.85 49.31 -62.79
C LEU A 29 6.97 49.39 -61.75
N VAL A 30 8.10 50.03 -62.07
CA VAL A 30 9.19 50.26 -61.12
C VAL A 30 8.81 51.33 -60.09
N ALA A 31 8.11 52.39 -60.50
CA ALA A 31 7.59 53.41 -59.59
C ALA A 31 6.48 52.86 -58.67
N ALA A 32 5.60 51.99 -59.18
CA ALA A 32 4.60 51.30 -58.36
C ALA A 32 5.24 50.32 -57.36
N GLY A 33 6.33 49.64 -57.75
CA GLY A 33 7.11 48.78 -56.85
C GLY A 33 7.87 49.53 -55.76
N LEU A 34 8.33 50.76 -56.05
CA LEU A 34 8.99 51.63 -55.08
C LEU A 34 8.00 52.33 -54.13
N ALA A 35 6.80 52.70 -54.62
CA ALA A 35 5.73 53.25 -53.78
C ALA A 35 5.10 52.19 -52.86
N ALA A 36 4.99 50.93 -53.31
CA ALA A 36 4.53 49.81 -52.47
C ALA A 36 5.52 49.43 -51.36
N ARG A 37 6.81 49.77 -51.51
CA ARG A 37 7.83 49.59 -50.46
C ARG A 37 7.85 50.69 -49.40
N ALA A 38 7.30 51.87 -49.71
CA ALA A 38 7.18 52.99 -48.77
C ALA A 38 5.87 52.95 -47.94
N ALA A 39 4.90 52.13 -48.34
CA ALA A 39 3.63 51.91 -47.62
C ALA A 39 3.59 50.59 -46.82
N GLY A 40 4.74 49.94 -46.62
CA GLY A 40 4.89 48.89 -45.62
C GLY A 40 4.79 49.52 -44.23
N ALA A 41 3.57 49.70 -43.74
CA ALA A 41 3.30 49.99 -42.34
C ALA A 41 4.18 49.05 -41.51
N ALA A 42 5.10 49.62 -40.74
CA ALA A 42 5.96 48.87 -39.85
C ALA A 42 5.04 47.97 -39.01
N ALA A 43 5.08 46.67 -39.27
CA ALA A 43 4.46 45.71 -38.40
C ALA A 43 5.00 46.00 -37.00
N PRO A 44 4.15 46.19 -35.98
CA PRO A 44 4.64 46.41 -34.63
C PRO A 44 5.65 45.29 -34.32
N PRO A 45 6.76 45.60 -33.65
CA PRO A 45 7.75 44.59 -33.30
C PRO A 45 7.01 43.42 -32.64
N PRO A 46 7.38 42.16 -32.96
CA PRO A 46 6.75 41.01 -32.32
C PRO A 46 6.82 41.25 -30.82
N ALA A 47 5.66 41.22 -30.16
CA ALA A 47 5.59 41.38 -28.72
C ALA A 47 6.63 40.43 -28.09
N PRO A 48 7.40 40.89 -27.09
CA PRO A 48 8.36 40.02 -26.42
C PRO A 48 7.62 38.73 -26.04
N PRO A 49 8.23 37.54 -26.27
CA PRO A 49 7.58 36.29 -25.94
C PRO A 49 7.08 36.40 -24.51
N ALA A 50 5.78 36.18 -24.31
CA ALA A 50 5.17 36.23 -22.99
C ALA A 50 6.07 35.39 -22.07
N ALA A 51 6.56 36.01 -21.00
CA ALA A 51 7.43 35.32 -20.04
C ALA A 51 6.74 34.00 -19.67
N ALA A 52 7.47 32.89 -19.79
CA ALA A 52 6.90 31.58 -19.49
C ALA A 52 6.21 31.65 -18.11
N PRO A 53 4.98 31.13 -17.98
CA PRO A 53 4.24 31.25 -16.74
C PRO A 53 5.09 30.71 -15.59
N ALA A 54 5.00 31.37 -14.43
CA ALA A 54 5.67 30.89 -13.23
C ALA A 54 5.34 29.41 -13.00
N ARG A 55 6.28 28.64 -12.47
CA ARG A 55 6.06 27.21 -12.17
C ARG A 55 5.98 27.03 -10.67
N VAL A 56 5.03 26.24 -10.22
CA VAL A 56 4.87 25.84 -8.82
C VAL A 56 4.98 24.33 -8.74
N LEU A 57 5.83 23.84 -7.84
CA LEU A 57 5.96 22.41 -7.60
C LEU A 57 4.89 21.99 -6.60
N SER A 58 4.16 20.90 -6.85
CA SER A 58 3.14 20.37 -5.94
C SER A 58 3.58 19.02 -5.38
N ALA A 59 3.70 18.92 -4.05
CA ALA A 59 4.01 17.68 -3.35
C ALA A 59 2.78 17.24 -2.53
N ALA A 60 2.35 15.99 -2.70
CA ALA A 60 1.18 15.47 -2.00
C ALA A 60 1.63 14.64 -0.79
N VAL A 61 1.20 15.02 0.41
CA VAL A 61 1.44 14.31 1.66
C VAL A 61 0.11 13.79 2.18
N LYS A 62 -0.09 12.48 2.02
CA LYS A 62 -1.27 11.77 2.51
C LYS A 62 -0.86 10.67 3.47
N GLY A 63 -1.50 10.63 4.64
CA GLY A 63 -1.23 9.63 5.68
C GLY A 63 -0.21 10.10 6.73
N PRO A 64 0.37 9.17 7.51
CA PRO A 64 1.23 9.51 8.64
C PRO A 64 2.53 10.22 8.25
N ILE A 65 2.99 11.13 9.11
CA ILE A 65 4.31 11.79 8.97
C ILE A 65 5.40 10.87 9.53
N THR A 66 6.36 10.49 8.68
CA THR A 66 7.45 9.56 8.99
C THR A 66 8.78 10.07 8.41
N GLY A 67 9.89 9.37 8.69
CA GLY A 67 11.18 9.65 8.02
C GLY A 67 11.11 9.58 6.48
N GLY A 68 10.22 8.76 5.91
CA GLY A 68 9.99 8.77 4.45
C GLY A 68 9.35 10.07 3.95
N THR A 69 8.50 10.69 4.77
CA THR A 69 7.93 12.02 4.49
C THR A 69 8.99 13.11 4.54
N VAL A 70 9.97 13.00 5.46
CA VAL A 70 11.13 13.90 5.53
C VAL A 70 11.90 13.86 4.21
N GLU A 71 12.37 12.67 3.80
CA GLU A 71 13.14 12.51 2.54
C GLU A 71 12.34 12.99 1.32
N TYR A 72 11.03 12.75 1.30
CA TYR A 72 10.15 13.21 0.22
C TYR A 72 10.06 14.74 0.13
N LEU A 73 9.79 15.43 1.25
CA LEU A 73 9.63 16.88 1.27
C LEU A 73 10.96 17.62 1.12
N GLU A 74 12.05 17.12 1.69
CA GLU A 74 13.38 17.69 1.48
C GLU A 74 13.81 17.59 0.01
N ALA A 75 13.54 16.46 -0.64
CA ALA A 75 13.80 16.30 -2.08
C ALA A 75 12.91 17.22 -2.92
N ALA A 76 11.64 17.40 -2.55
CA ALA A 76 10.74 18.34 -3.21
C ALA A 76 11.23 19.79 -3.05
N LEU A 77 11.68 20.19 -1.85
CA LEU A 77 12.28 21.51 -1.59
C LEU A 77 13.55 21.72 -2.43
N ALA A 78 14.44 20.72 -2.48
CA ALA A 78 15.65 20.77 -3.28
C ALA A 78 15.33 20.88 -4.79
N ARG A 79 14.31 20.14 -5.27
CA ARG A 79 13.82 20.21 -6.64
C ARG A 79 13.20 21.57 -6.96
N ALA A 80 12.41 22.12 -6.05
CA ALA A 80 11.80 23.44 -6.19
C ALA A 80 12.89 24.52 -6.29
N ARG A 81 13.94 24.43 -5.47
CA ARG A 81 15.08 25.35 -5.48
C ARG A 81 15.88 25.25 -6.78
N THR A 82 16.34 24.05 -7.13
CA THR A 82 17.18 23.82 -8.32
C THR A 82 16.44 24.06 -9.63
N GLY A 83 15.12 23.81 -9.66
CA GLY A 83 14.27 24.01 -10.83
C GLY A 83 13.76 25.44 -11.00
N GLY A 84 14.07 26.36 -10.09
CA GLY A 84 13.64 27.76 -10.15
C GLY A 84 12.12 27.94 -10.00
N PHE A 85 11.47 27.08 -9.21
CA PHE A 85 10.03 27.17 -8.96
C PHE A 85 9.73 28.38 -8.06
N ALA A 86 8.59 29.04 -8.32
CA ALA A 86 8.14 30.20 -7.57
C ALA A 86 7.71 29.84 -6.14
N ALA A 87 7.24 28.61 -5.92
CA ALA A 87 6.86 28.06 -4.63
C ALA A 87 6.82 26.53 -4.67
N LEU A 88 6.84 25.91 -3.49
CA LEU A 88 6.42 24.55 -3.24
C LEU A 88 5.03 24.57 -2.60
N VAL A 89 4.05 23.89 -3.20
CA VAL A 89 2.74 23.64 -2.61
C VAL A 89 2.71 22.23 -2.04
N VAL A 90 2.51 22.12 -0.73
CA VAL A 90 2.30 20.85 -0.02
C VAL A 90 0.79 20.66 0.15
N THR A 91 0.21 19.71 -0.57
CA THR A 91 -1.17 19.26 -0.33
C THR A 91 -1.17 18.26 0.82
N LEU A 92 -1.86 18.58 1.90
CA LEU A 92 -1.75 17.88 3.18
C LEU A 92 -3.07 17.24 3.61
N ASP A 93 -3.03 15.94 3.84
CA ASP A 93 -4.09 15.17 4.50
C ASP A 93 -3.44 14.14 5.44
N THR A 94 -3.30 14.49 6.71
CA THR A 94 -2.55 13.70 7.68
C THR A 94 -3.27 13.56 9.03
N PRO A 95 -3.30 12.35 9.63
CA PRO A 95 -3.72 12.17 11.01
C PRO A 95 -2.68 12.68 12.03
N GLY A 96 -1.41 12.86 11.62
CA GLY A 96 -0.29 13.03 12.54
C GLY A 96 0.91 12.17 12.17
N GLY A 97 1.84 12.00 13.10
CA GLY A 97 3.01 11.13 12.90
C GLY A 97 4.10 11.38 13.93
N GLN A 98 5.34 11.04 13.56
CA GLN A 98 6.49 11.14 14.45
C GLN A 98 6.89 12.59 14.71
N LEU A 99 7.08 12.93 15.98
CA LEU A 99 7.46 14.28 16.39
C LEU A 99 8.85 14.68 15.85
N ASP A 100 9.82 13.76 15.83
CA ASP A 100 11.16 14.03 15.29
C ASP A 100 11.12 14.34 13.79
N ALA A 101 10.46 13.51 13.00
CA ALA A 101 10.23 13.75 11.57
C ALA A 101 9.50 15.09 11.32
N THR A 102 8.53 15.42 12.18
CA THR A 102 7.82 16.71 12.12
C THR A 102 8.76 17.88 12.37
N ARG A 103 9.64 17.79 13.37
CA ARG A 103 10.65 18.82 13.67
C ARG A 103 11.63 18.99 12.52
N GLU A 104 12.10 17.91 11.93
CA GLU A 104 13.01 17.94 10.77
C GLU A 104 12.36 18.65 9.57
N ILE A 105 11.12 18.28 9.22
CA ILE A 105 10.37 18.94 8.13
C ILE A 105 10.18 20.44 8.41
N VAL A 106 9.77 20.79 9.64
CA VAL A 106 9.58 22.20 10.02
C VAL A 106 10.90 22.97 9.94
N GLN A 107 12.01 22.39 10.38
CA GLN A 107 13.33 23.03 10.25
C GLN A 107 13.69 23.26 8.78
N ALA A 108 13.47 22.27 7.91
CA ALA A 108 13.69 22.42 6.47
C ALA A 108 12.80 23.51 5.84
N MET A 109 11.52 23.59 6.25
CA MET A 109 10.57 24.62 5.82
C MET A 109 10.92 26.02 6.31
N LEU A 110 11.54 26.16 7.49
CA LEU A 110 11.98 27.45 8.02
C LEU A 110 13.34 27.90 7.44
N ALA A 111 14.18 26.96 7.04
CA ALA A 111 15.52 27.23 6.49
C ALA A 111 15.53 27.49 4.97
N THR A 112 14.49 27.10 4.24
CA THR A 112 14.43 27.23 2.78
C THR A 112 14.14 28.66 2.32
N GLU A 113 14.74 29.06 1.19
CA GLU A 113 14.42 30.32 0.50
C GLU A 113 13.21 30.18 -0.46
N VAL A 114 12.84 28.94 -0.79
CA VAL A 114 11.67 28.66 -1.63
C VAL A 114 10.41 28.82 -0.77
N PRO A 115 9.46 29.69 -1.16
CA PRO A 115 8.20 29.84 -0.43
C PRO A 115 7.44 28.51 -0.36
N VAL A 116 7.01 28.12 0.84
CA VAL A 116 6.24 26.91 1.08
C VAL A 116 4.79 27.25 1.38
N ILE A 117 3.88 26.78 0.54
CA ILE A 117 2.44 26.89 0.73
C ILE A 117 1.94 25.54 1.22
N VAL A 118 1.30 25.48 2.39
CA VAL A 118 0.62 24.26 2.84
C VAL A 118 -0.86 24.43 2.62
N TRP A 119 -1.48 23.49 1.92
CA TRP A 119 -2.93 23.45 1.70
C TRP A 119 -3.51 22.18 2.29
N VAL A 120 -4.31 22.33 3.35
CA VAL A 120 -5.05 21.23 3.97
C VAL A 120 -6.24 20.88 3.07
N GLY A 121 -6.05 19.88 2.22
CA GLY A 121 -6.96 19.57 1.13
C GLY A 121 -6.66 18.19 0.55
N PRO A 122 -7.59 17.60 -0.24
CA PRO A 122 -8.83 18.18 -0.78
C PRO A 122 -10.01 18.14 0.23
N ALA A 123 -11.25 18.18 -0.25
CA ALA A 123 -12.45 18.10 0.59
C ALA A 123 -12.42 16.94 1.60
N GLY A 124 -12.70 17.24 2.87
CA GLY A 124 -12.65 16.27 3.97
C GLY A 124 -11.25 15.95 4.51
N ALA A 125 -10.19 16.53 3.95
CA ALA A 125 -8.84 16.38 4.47
C ALA A 125 -8.69 17.01 5.86
N ARG A 126 -7.65 16.59 6.57
CA ARG A 126 -7.32 17.11 7.89
C ARG A 126 -5.82 17.37 8.07
N ALA A 127 -5.51 18.32 8.94
CA ALA A 127 -4.17 18.55 9.48
C ALA A 127 -4.18 18.24 10.97
N GLY A 128 -4.21 16.94 11.30
CA GLY A 128 -4.16 16.45 12.68
C GLY A 128 -2.72 16.37 13.18
N SER A 129 -2.52 16.63 14.47
CA SER A 129 -1.25 16.40 15.16
C SER A 129 -0.04 17.02 14.45
N ALA A 130 0.89 16.23 13.93
CA ALA A 130 2.03 16.69 13.12
C ALA A 130 1.64 17.69 12.00
N GLY A 131 0.46 17.51 11.39
CA GLY A 131 -0.05 18.40 10.36
C GLY A 131 -0.27 19.84 10.83
N VAL A 132 -0.54 20.06 12.12
CA VAL A 132 -0.64 21.39 12.73
C VAL A 132 0.69 22.12 12.59
N PHE A 133 1.80 21.47 12.94
CA PHE A 133 3.13 22.07 12.88
C PHE A 133 3.57 22.41 11.46
N LEU A 134 3.34 21.50 10.51
CA LEU A 134 3.62 21.75 9.09
C LEU A 134 2.81 22.95 8.58
N THR A 135 1.52 23.01 8.89
CA THR A 135 0.65 24.13 8.47
C THR A 135 1.09 25.44 9.12
N LEU A 136 1.41 25.42 10.42
CA LEU A 136 1.91 26.59 11.15
C LEU A 136 3.29 27.06 10.67
N ALA A 137 4.11 26.18 10.09
CA ALA A 137 5.44 26.50 9.57
C ALA A 137 5.42 27.08 8.15
N ALA A 138 4.30 26.97 7.42
CA ALA A 138 4.18 27.41 6.03
C ALA A 138 4.38 28.92 5.87
N ASP A 139 4.88 29.37 4.72
CA ASP A 139 4.80 30.79 4.34
C ASP A 139 3.35 31.22 4.11
N VAL A 140 2.55 30.34 3.49
CA VAL A 140 1.10 30.52 3.32
C VAL A 140 0.39 29.24 3.78
N ALA A 141 -0.44 29.36 4.80
CA ALA A 141 -1.29 28.30 5.31
C ALA A 141 -2.69 28.45 4.71
N ALA A 142 -3.13 27.45 3.97
CA ALA A 142 -4.44 27.43 3.34
C ALA A 142 -5.21 26.17 3.71
N MET A 143 -6.54 26.26 3.68
CA MET A 143 -7.42 25.15 4.02
C MET A 143 -8.56 25.02 3.01
N HIS A 144 -8.92 23.78 2.68
CA HIS A 144 -10.19 23.51 2.01
C HIS A 144 -11.36 23.88 2.93
N PRO A 145 -12.46 24.49 2.44
CA PRO A 145 -13.58 24.90 3.30
C PRO A 145 -14.16 23.81 4.21
N THR A 146 -14.12 22.55 3.76
CA THR A 146 -14.59 21.37 4.52
C THR A 146 -13.48 20.59 5.25
N SER A 147 -12.30 21.21 5.46
CA SER A 147 -11.20 20.61 6.22
C SER A 147 -11.15 21.08 7.68
N ASN A 148 -10.34 20.41 8.50
CA ASN A 148 -10.08 20.77 9.89
C ASN A 148 -8.58 20.69 10.27
N ILE A 149 -8.21 21.36 11.35
CA ILE A 149 -6.84 21.42 11.88
C ILE A 149 -6.85 21.43 13.42
N GLY A 150 -5.94 20.68 14.04
CA GLY A 150 -5.77 20.66 15.49
C GLY A 150 -5.37 19.30 16.05
N ALA A 151 -5.78 19.03 17.30
CA ALA A 151 -5.50 17.78 18.02
C ALA A 151 -4.00 17.40 17.97
N ALA A 152 -3.16 18.27 18.53
CA ALA A 152 -1.70 18.16 18.51
C ALA A 152 -1.07 17.75 19.85
N HIS A 153 -1.86 17.13 20.71
CA HIS A 153 -1.36 16.54 21.94
C HIS A 153 -0.41 15.37 21.65
N PRO A 154 0.77 15.31 22.29
CA PRO A 154 1.70 14.22 22.08
C PRO A 154 1.18 12.94 22.73
N VAL A 155 1.29 11.84 22.00
CA VAL A 155 0.98 10.48 22.45
C VAL A 155 2.20 9.60 22.25
N THR A 156 2.22 8.42 22.88
CA THR A 156 3.30 7.45 22.64
C THR A 156 3.21 6.88 21.23
N GLY A 157 4.27 6.19 20.77
CA GLY A 157 4.26 5.54 19.45
C GLY A 157 3.13 4.51 19.27
N ALA A 158 2.55 4.02 20.36
CA ALA A 158 1.40 3.12 20.36
C ALA A 158 0.04 3.84 20.31
N GLY A 159 0.03 5.18 20.26
CA GLY A 159 -1.19 6.00 20.31
C GLY A 159 -1.75 6.19 21.72
N LYS A 160 -1.01 5.80 22.77
CA LYS A 160 -1.48 5.87 24.16
C LYS A 160 -1.09 7.19 24.82
N ASP A 161 -1.81 7.53 25.89
CA ASP A 161 -1.44 8.65 26.73
C ASP A 161 -0.03 8.43 27.33
N VAL A 162 0.84 9.42 27.14
CA VAL A 162 2.22 9.41 27.65
C VAL A 162 2.24 9.26 29.18
N ALA A 163 1.24 9.80 29.88
CA ALA A 163 1.15 9.71 31.33
C ALA A 163 0.89 8.29 31.82
N GLU A 164 0.13 7.50 31.07
CA GLU A 164 -0.17 6.10 31.40
C GLU A 164 1.03 5.19 31.18
N GLU A 165 1.81 5.41 30.13
CA GLU A 165 2.91 4.51 29.73
C GLU A 165 4.27 4.92 30.30
N ALA A 166 4.59 6.21 30.31
CA ALA A 166 5.89 6.75 30.71
C ALA A 166 5.86 7.59 32.00
N GLY A 167 4.68 7.75 32.60
CA GLY A 167 4.48 8.50 33.84
C GLY A 167 4.24 10.01 33.63
N LYS A 168 3.57 10.62 34.61
CA LYS A 168 3.10 12.03 34.56
C LYS A 168 4.21 13.06 34.36
N ASP A 169 5.38 12.85 34.95
CA ASP A 169 6.50 13.78 34.82
C ASP A 169 7.05 13.81 33.41
N MET A 170 7.10 12.65 32.74
CA MET A 170 7.54 12.57 31.34
C MET A 170 6.49 13.19 30.42
N ALA A 171 5.21 12.87 30.62
CA ALA A 171 4.12 13.47 29.86
C ALA A 171 4.14 15.00 29.91
N LYS A 172 4.31 15.56 31.12
CA LYS A 172 4.41 17.01 31.31
C LYS A 172 5.64 17.62 30.61
N LYS A 173 6.79 16.93 30.61
CA LYS A 173 7.99 17.39 29.89
C LYS A 173 7.76 17.42 28.39
N VAL A 174 7.26 16.33 27.82
CA VAL A 174 6.99 16.20 26.37
C VAL A 174 5.92 17.21 25.93
N GLU A 175 4.84 17.34 26.69
CA GLU A 175 3.78 18.32 26.41
C GLU A 175 4.33 19.76 26.45
N ASN A 176 5.09 20.14 27.47
CA ASN A 176 5.66 21.48 27.57
C ASN A 176 6.62 21.80 26.42
N ASP A 177 7.50 20.86 26.07
CA ASP A 177 8.42 21.01 24.94
C ASP A 177 7.66 21.13 23.60
N THR A 178 6.66 20.27 23.40
CA THR A 178 5.82 20.27 22.18
C THR A 178 4.98 21.55 22.07
N ALA A 179 4.44 22.05 23.19
CA ALA A 179 3.69 23.30 23.25
C ALA A 179 4.59 24.50 22.96
N ALA A 180 5.79 24.55 23.54
CA ALA A 180 6.78 25.57 23.26
C ALA A 180 7.20 25.56 21.78
N PHE A 181 7.37 24.37 21.21
CA PHE A 181 7.63 24.20 19.78
C PHE A 181 6.49 24.76 18.93
N ALA A 182 5.24 24.36 19.18
CA ALA A 182 4.07 24.86 18.44
C ALA A 182 3.96 26.40 18.51
N ARG A 183 4.15 26.95 19.72
CA ARG A 183 4.14 28.40 19.97
C ARG A 183 5.23 29.12 19.18
N SER A 184 6.45 28.57 19.18
CA SER A 184 7.60 29.16 18.48
C SER A 184 7.42 29.18 16.96
N VAL A 185 6.90 28.10 16.39
CA VAL A 185 6.65 27.96 14.95
C VAL A 185 5.54 28.92 14.51
N ALA A 186 4.43 28.98 15.26
CA ALA A 186 3.36 29.93 15.00
C ALA A 186 3.86 31.38 15.04
N ALA A 187 4.63 31.75 16.07
CA ALA A 187 5.19 33.09 16.20
C ALA A 187 6.16 33.44 15.05
N ALA A 188 7.00 32.49 14.63
CA ALA A 188 7.90 32.64 13.49
C ALA A 188 7.19 32.88 12.15
N ARG A 189 5.88 32.64 12.07
CA ARG A 189 5.05 32.95 10.89
C ARG A 189 3.93 33.96 11.17
N GLY A 190 3.93 34.59 12.34
CA GLY A 190 2.91 35.59 12.71
C GLY A 190 1.51 35.02 12.93
N ARG A 191 1.41 33.72 13.22
CA ARG A 191 0.18 32.98 13.50
C ARG A 191 -0.13 32.95 15.00
N ASN A 192 -1.35 32.55 15.34
CA ASN A 192 -1.84 32.54 16.72
C ASN A 192 -1.13 31.49 17.58
N ALA A 193 -0.11 31.95 18.30
CA ALA A 193 0.72 31.13 19.14
C ALA A 193 -0.01 30.59 20.39
N ASP A 194 -1.03 31.31 20.89
CA ASP A 194 -1.84 30.86 22.03
C ASP A 194 -2.77 29.71 21.61
N TRP A 195 -3.36 29.79 20.41
CA TRP A 195 -4.11 28.66 19.87
C TRP A 195 -3.21 27.47 19.59
N ALA A 196 -2.01 27.69 19.04
CA ALA A 196 -1.05 26.62 18.78
C ALA A 196 -0.67 25.86 20.06
N GLU A 197 -0.48 26.58 21.17
CA GLU A 197 -0.27 25.96 22.49
C GLU A 197 -1.50 25.18 22.97
N LYS A 198 -2.71 25.74 22.83
CA LYS A 198 -3.96 25.02 23.17
C LYS A 198 -4.17 23.77 22.32
N ALA A 199 -3.79 23.78 21.04
CA ALA A 199 -3.90 22.62 20.18
C ALA A 199 -3.06 21.45 20.70
N VAL A 200 -1.94 21.75 21.38
CA VAL A 200 -1.09 20.75 22.05
C VAL A 200 -1.67 20.38 23.43
N ARG A 201 -1.95 21.34 24.30
CA ARG A 201 -2.32 21.06 25.70
C ARG A 201 -3.75 20.55 25.87
N GLU A 202 -4.67 21.11 25.10
CA GLU A 202 -6.11 20.88 25.24
C GLU A 202 -6.69 20.08 24.08
N SER A 203 -5.85 19.64 23.12
CA SER A 203 -6.27 18.92 21.91
C SER A 203 -7.35 19.63 21.08
N VAL A 204 -7.41 20.97 21.14
CA VAL A 204 -8.44 21.71 20.39
C VAL A 204 -8.29 21.49 18.89
N SER A 205 -9.42 21.41 18.20
CA SER A 205 -9.51 21.32 16.75
C SER A 205 -10.54 22.31 16.24
N VAL A 206 -10.27 22.90 15.08
CA VAL A 206 -11.08 23.97 14.49
C VAL A 206 -11.32 23.70 13.02
N THR A 207 -12.46 24.18 12.53
CA THR A 207 -12.81 24.19 11.12
C THR A 207 -11.97 25.20 10.33
N ALA A 208 -11.96 25.10 8.99
CA ALA A 208 -11.27 26.07 8.14
C ALA A 208 -11.69 27.52 8.41
N GLU A 209 -13.00 27.79 8.57
CA GLU A 209 -13.50 29.14 8.85
C GLU A 209 -13.00 29.69 10.20
N GLU A 210 -13.05 28.87 11.24
CA GLU A 210 -12.53 29.22 12.56
C GLU A 210 -11.01 29.42 12.54
N ALA A 211 -10.28 28.59 11.78
CA ALA A 211 -8.84 28.71 11.60
C ALA A 211 -8.46 30.07 10.98
N LEU A 212 -9.23 30.58 10.02
CA LEU A 212 -9.02 31.93 9.47
C LEU A 212 -9.28 33.01 10.53
N ARG A 213 -10.40 32.91 11.25
CA ARG A 213 -10.76 33.88 12.30
C ARG A 213 -9.71 33.93 13.42
N LEU A 214 -9.17 32.78 13.79
CA LEU A 214 -8.16 32.63 14.82
C LEU A 214 -6.74 32.91 14.34
N LYS A 215 -6.51 33.23 13.05
CA LYS A 215 -5.17 33.38 12.44
C LYS A 215 -4.28 32.14 12.58
N VAL A 216 -4.89 30.97 12.42
CA VAL A 216 -4.21 29.67 12.27
C VAL A 216 -3.93 29.39 10.80
N ALA A 217 -4.86 29.77 9.91
CA ALA A 217 -4.71 29.73 8.46
C ALA A 217 -4.87 31.14 7.86
N ASP A 218 -4.26 31.37 6.70
CA ASP A 218 -4.22 32.66 6.03
C ASP A 218 -5.36 32.85 5.01
N LEU A 219 -5.88 31.74 4.47
CA LEU A 219 -6.97 31.73 3.48
C LEU A 219 -7.65 30.37 3.35
N THR A 220 -8.82 30.36 2.72
CA THR A 220 -9.48 29.14 2.22
C THR A 220 -9.47 29.07 0.70
N ALA A 221 -9.37 27.86 0.16
CA ALA A 221 -9.45 27.58 -1.27
C ALA A 221 -9.98 26.15 -1.51
N ALA A 222 -10.89 26.00 -2.47
CA ALA A 222 -11.51 24.72 -2.84
C ALA A 222 -10.57 23.84 -3.68
N ASP A 223 -9.64 24.45 -4.43
CA ASP A 223 -8.67 23.74 -5.25
C ASP A 223 -7.33 24.51 -5.36
N LEU A 224 -6.34 23.86 -5.99
CA LEU A 224 -5.02 24.45 -6.18
C LEU A 224 -5.02 25.71 -7.08
N PRO A 225 -5.75 25.75 -8.22
CA PRO A 225 -5.87 26.99 -8.99
C PRO A 225 -6.40 28.19 -8.18
N GLU A 226 -7.47 28.00 -7.40
CA GLU A 226 -8.04 29.04 -6.54
C GLU A 226 -7.05 29.45 -5.44
N LEU A 227 -6.36 28.48 -4.83
CA LEU A 227 -5.32 28.71 -3.85
C LEU A 227 -4.23 29.63 -4.41
N LEU A 228 -3.71 29.33 -5.59
CA LEU A 228 -2.64 30.12 -6.21
C LEU A 228 -3.13 31.53 -6.57
N ALA A 229 -4.37 31.67 -7.04
CA ALA A 229 -4.96 32.98 -7.30
C ALA A 229 -5.09 33.84 -6.02
N LYS A 230 -5.48 33.24 -4.90
CA LYS A 230 -5.63 33.94 -3.60
C LYS A 230 -4.30 34.15 -2.84
N ALA A 231 -3.29 33.35 -3.14
CA ALA A 231 -1.95 33.45 -2.54
C ALA A 231 -1.08 34.48 -3.26
N ASP A 232 -1.37 34.79 -4.53
CA ASP A 232 -0.63 35.78 -5.31
C ASP A 232 -0.62 37.16 -4.63
N GLY A 233 0.54 37.84 -4.71
CA GLY A 233 0.77 39.14 -4.12
C GLY A 233 0.96 39.14 -2.60
N ARG A 234 0.70 38.02 -1.90
CA ARG A 234 0.98 37.94 -0.44
C ARG A 234 2.48 38.04 -0.18
N LYS A 235 2.84 38.72 0.90
CA LYS A 235 4.22 38.84 1.32
C LYS A 235 4.64 37.57 2.06
N VAL A 236 5.64 36.87 1.53
CA VAL A 236 6.26 35.69 2.14
C VAL A 236 7.63 36.07 2.70
N GLY A 237 8.00 35.49 3.85
CA GLY A 237 9.16 35.89 4.65
C GLY A 237 8.87 36.93 5.73
N GLN A 238 9.85 37.21 6.60
CA GLN A 238 9.74 38.17 7.70
C GLN A 238 10.63 39.40 7.51
N GLY A 239 10.19 40.54 8.06
CA GLY A 239 10.97 41.78 8.10
C GLY A 239 11.32 42.33 6.72
N ALA A 240 12.56 42.83 6.57
CA ALA A 240 13.05 43.45 5.34
C ALA A 240 13.23 42.47 4.17
N ALA A 241 13.23 41.15 4.44
CA ALA A 241 13.35 40.10 3.43
C ALA A 241 12.00 39.67 2.81
N ALA A 242 10.89 40.26 3.26
CA ALA A 242 9.55 39.89 2.78
C ALA A 242 9.38 40.23 1.30
N ARG A 243 9.07 39.22 0.47
CA ARG A 243 8.88 39.35 -0.98
C ARG A 243 7.45 39.02 -1.37
N PRO A 244 6.85 39.72 -2.35
CA PRO A 244 5.53 39.34 -2.85
C PRO A 244 5.63 38.02 -3.61
N LEU A 245 4.73 37.11 -3.30
CA LEU A 245 4.58 35.83 -3.99
C LEU A 245 3.98 36.07 -5.39
N LYS A 246 4.57 35.48 -6.42
CA LYS A 246 4.08 35.56 -7.81
C LYS A 246 3.73 34.16 -8.30
N VAL A 247 2.48 33.77 -8.11
CA VAL A 247 2.00 32.41 -8.35
C VAL A 247 0.64 32.36 -9.08
N ALA A 248 -0.01 33.50 -9.33
CA ALA A 248 -1.24 33.53 -10.13
C ALA A 248 -0.98 32.98 -11.55
N GLY A 249 -1.81 32.03 -11.98
CA GLY A 249 -1.69 31.39 -13.30
C GLY A 249 -0.43 30.53 -13.46
N ALA A 250 0.25 30.20 -12.36
CA ALA A 250 1.43 29.35 -12.42
C ALA A 250 1.08 27.93 -12.86
N ALA A 251 1.95 27.33 -13.68
CA ALA A 251 1.83 25.93 -14.06
C ALA A 251 2.17 25.06 -12.84
N ILE A 252 1.23 24.18 -12.46
CA ILE A 252 1.39 23.24 -11.35
C ILE A 252 2.08 21.99 -11.88
N GLU A 253 3.30 21.73 -11.41
CA GLU A 253 4.06 20.52 -11.73
C GLU A 253 4.02 19.56 -10.53
N PRO A 254 3.42 18.38 -10.65
CA PRO A 254 3.43 17.40 -9.56
C PRO A 254 4.84 16.85 -9.34
N TYR A 255 5.26 16.81 -8.08
CA TYR A 255 6.49 16.15 -7.65
C TYR A 255 6.22 14.66 -7.45
N GLU A 256 6.62 13.87 -8.44
CA GLU A 256 6.52 12.42 -8.40
C GLU A 256 7.56 11.81 -7.45
N PRO A 257 7.15 10.99 -6.47
CA PRO A 257 8.09 10.31 -5.60
C PRO A 257 8.98 9.36 -6.43
N THR A 258 10.28 9.36 -6.14
CA THR A 258 11.22 8.43 -6.77
C THR A 258 10.91 6.98 -6.39
N VAL A 259 11.43 6.00 -7.16
CA VAL A 259 11.25 4.57 -6.86
C VAL A 259 11.71 4.24 -5.43
N ARG A 260 12.81 4.83 -4.98
CA ARG A 260 13.30 4.68 -3.60
C ARG A 260 12.30 5.20 -2.58
N GLN A 261 11.78 6.42 -2.77
CA GLN A 261 10.79 7.03 -1.87
C GLN A 261 9.48 6.25 -1.84
N ARG A 262 9.02 5.75 -3.00
CA ARG A 262 7.86 4.85 -3.08
C ARG A 262 8.11 3.55 -2.31
N LEU A 263 9.29 2.95 -2.46
CA LEU A 263 9.66 1.73 -1.73
C LEU A 263 9.73 1.97 -0.22
N LEU A 264 10.35 3.07 0.22
CA LEU A 264 10.43 3.41 1.65
C LEU A 264 9.06 3.71 2.24
N GLY A 265 8.21 4.47 1.54
CA GLY A 265 6.84 4.71 1.95
C GLY A 265 6.01 3.43 2.00
N PHE A 266 6.19 2.53 1.02
CA PHE A 266 5.55 1.21 1.01
C PHE A 266 5.99 0.35 2.20
N LEU A 267 7.29 0.30 2.50
CA LEU A 267 7.80 -0.47 3.64
C LEU A 267 7.39 0.14 5.00
N ALA A 268 7.18 1.46 5.06
CA ALA A 268 6.72 2.14 6.27
C ALA A 268 5.21 2.00 6.53
N ASP A 269 4.43 1.44 5.59
CA ASP A 269 3.01 1.18 5.79
C ASP A 269 2.80 -0.03 6.73
N PRO A 270 2.07 0.13 7.85
CA PRO A 270 1.83 -0.96 8.79
C PRO A 270 1.16 -2.20 8.18
N ASN A 271 0.29 -2.01 7.17
CA ASN A 271 -0.39 -3.11 6.50
C ASN A 271 0.59 -3.91 5.64
N VAL A 272 1.50 -3.21 4.95
CA VAL A 272 2.54 -3.85 4.14
C VAL A 272 3.47 -4.66 5.03
N MET A 273 3.90 -4.09 6.16
CA MET A 273 4.71 -4.82 7.14
C MET A 273 4.00 -6.10 7.60
N ALA A 274 2.70 -6.05 7.94
CA ALA A 274 1.95 -7.22 8.36
C ALA A 274 1.80 -8.28 7.26
N ILE A 275 1.59 -7.86 6.01
CA ILE A 275 1.55 -8.78 4.86
C ILE A 275 2.93 -9.44 4.66
N LEU A 276 4.03 -8.67 4.74
CA LEU A 276 5.38 -9.20 4.64
C LEU A 276 5.69 -10.19 5.76
N MET A 277 5.26 -9.91 7.00
CA MET A 277 5.36 -10.84 8.11
C MET A 277 4.62 -12.14 7.84
N LEU A 278 3.37 -12.05 7.36
CA LEU A 278 2.53 -13.20 7.10
C LEU A 278 3.09 -14.08 5.98
N VAL A 279 3.39 -13.48 4.83
CA VAL A 279 4.00 -14.18 3.69
C VAL A 279 5.36 -14.76 4.08
N GLY A 280 6.12 -14.01 4.87
CA GLY A 280 7.38 -14.43 5.44
C GLY A 280 7.26 -15.71 6.26
N MET A 281 6.33 -15.70 7.21
CA MET A 281 6.00 -16.82 8.09
C MET A 281 5.54 -18.04 7.30
N LEU A 282 4.65 -17.84 6.32
CA LEU A 282 4.08 -18.91 5.50
C LEU A 282 5.13 -19.54 4.59
N GLY A 283 6.00 -18.73 3.98
CA GLY A 283 7.08 -19.21 3.12
C GLY A 283 8.06 -20.11 3.89
N ILE A 284 8.42 -19.72 5.10
CA ILE A 284 9.22 -20.57 5.99
C ILE A 284 8.47 -21.85 6.35
N ALA A 285 7.20 -21.75 6.75
CA ALA A 285 6.41 -22.93 7.10
C ALA A 285 6.32 -23.95 5.94
N VAL A 286 6.08 -23.47 4.71
CA VAL A 286 6.02 -24.32 3.50
C VAL A 286 7.35 -25.02 3.24
N GLU A 287 8.49 -24.34 3.40
CA GLU A 287 9.82 -24.95 3.25
C GLU A 287 10.04 -26.09 4.26
N PHE A 288 9.58 -25.91 5.50
CA PHE A 288 9.67 -26.96 6.51
C PHE A 288 8.76 -28.17 6.23
N TYR A 289 7.56 -27.95 5.66
CA TYR A 289 6.64 -29.02 5.28
C TYR A 289 7.07 -29.78 4.02
N HIS A 290 7.76 -29.11 3.10
CA HIS A 290 8.26 -29.68 1.86
C HIS A 290 9.77 -29.40 1.73
N PRO A 291 10.61 -30.13 2.49
CA PRO A 291 12.05 -29.92 2.46
C PRO A 291 12.60 -30.04 1.04
N GLY A 292 13.36 -29.04 0.59
CA GLY A 292 14.05 -29.05 -0.70
C GLY A 292 13.39 -28.23 -1.80
N MET A 293 12.28 -27.54 -1.52
CA MET A 293 11.73 -26.55 -2.47
C MET A 293 12.62 -25.30 -2.56
N ILE A 294 13.34 -24.94 -1.48
CA ILE A 294 14.27 -23.80 -1.25
C ILE A 294 13.64 -22.41 -1.47
N PHE A 295 12.89 -22.26 -2.56
CA PHE A 295 12.26 -21.04 -3.01
C PHE A 295 11.25 -20.46 -2.01
N PRO A 296 10.28 -21.23 -1.45
CA PRO A 296 9.37 -20.70 -0.42
C PRO A 296 10.11 -20.22 0.82
N GLY A 297 11.13 -20.96 1.28
CA GLY A 297 11.93 -20.58 2.44
C GLY A 297 12.75 -19.33 2.21
N ALA A 298 13.37 -19.19 1.03
CA ALA A 298 14.14 -18.01 0.66
C ALA A 298 13.27 -16.75 0.52
N VAL A 299 12.13 -16.87 -0.17
CA VAL A 299 11.15 -15.77 -0.29
C VAL A 299 10.59 -15.41 1.10
N GLY A 300 10.27 -16.42 1.91
CA GLY A 300 9.77 -16.24 3.27
C GLY A 300 10.78 -15.50 4.16
N GLY A 301 12.03 -15.95 4.18
CA GLY A 301 13.12 -15.31 4.92
C GLY A 301 13.38 -13.87 4.47
N PHE A 302 13.33 -13.60 3.17
CA PHE A 302 13.48 -12.24 2.64
C PHE A 302 12.31 -11.33 3.03
N CYS A 303 11.07 -11.82 2.96
CA CYS A 303 9.90 -11.06 3.41
C CYS A 303 9.96 -10.75 4.92
N LEU A 304 10.38 -11.71 5.76
CA LEU A 304 10.61 -11.46 7.19
C LEU A 304 11.72 -10.45 7.43
N PHE A 305 12.83 -10.54 6.70
CA PHE A 305 13.92 -9.58 6.79
C PHE A 305 13.46 -8.15 6.48
N LEU A 306 12.70 -7.96 5.40
CA LEU A 306 12.11 -6.66 5.05
C LEU A 306 11.11 -6.18 6.09
N ALA A 307 10.27 -7.07 6.62
CA ALA A 307 9.33 -6.72 7.68
C ALA A 307 10.05 -6.28 8.96
N PHE A 308 11.11 -6.98 9.38
CA PHE A 308 11.91 -6.58 10.53
C PHE A 308 12.64 -5.25 10.32
N LEU A 309 13.07 -4.95 9.10
CA LEU A 309 13.61 -3.64 8.75
C LEU A 309 12.56 -2.53 8.92
N ALA A 310 11.33 -2.79 8.52
CA ALA A 310 10.19 -1.89 8.70
C ALA A 310 9.75 -1.75 10.17
N MET A 311 9.86 -2.82 10.97
CA MET A 311 9.51 -2.82 12.40
C MET A 311 10.28 -1.81 13.24
N ARG A 312 11.45 -1.32 12.78
CA ARG A 312 12.22 -0.30 13.50
C ARG A 312 11.42 1.00 13.73
N VAL A 313 10.30 1.17 13.03
CA VAL A 313 9.47 2.37 13.01
C VAL A 313 8.15 2.20 13.81
N ILE A 314 7.76 0.97 14.18
CA ILE A 314 6.44 0.64 14.76
C ILE A 314 6.61 -0.11 16.10
N PRO A 315 5.87 0.23 17.18
CA PRO A 315 5.94 -0.47 18.46
C PRO A 315 5.24 -1.84 18.37
N VAL A 316 6.00 -2.85 17.97
CA VAL A 316 5.52 -4.22 17.81
C VAL A 316 5.52 -4.93 19.16
N ASN A 317 4.46 -5.71 19.43
CA ASN A 317 4.43 -6.51 20.65
C ASN A 317 5.38 -7.71 20.52
N VAL A 318 6.50 -7.68 21.24
CA VAL A 318 7.49 -8.76 21.23
C VAL A 318 6.85 -10.10 21.63
N GLY A 319 5.87 -10.09 22.55
CA GLY A 319 5.12 -11.28 22.93
C GLY A 319 4.33 -11.88 21.76
N ALA A 320 3.77 -11.03 20.89
CA ALA A 320 3.06 -11.48 19.69
C ALA A 320 4.01 -12.05 18.64
N VAL A 321 5.21 -11.47 18.47
CA VAL A 321 6.27 -12.04 17.62
C VAL A 321 6.69 -13.42 18.13
N ILE A 322 6.90 -13.57 19.45
CA ILE A 322 7.22 -14.86 20.07
C ILE A 322 6.10 -15.87 19.83
N LEU A 323 4.83 -15.44 19.97
CA LEU A 323 3.68 -16.31 19.73
C LEU A 323 3.62 -16.78 18.28
N LEU A 324 3.89 -15.89 17.32
CA LEU A 324 3.95 -16.24 15.89
C LEU A 324 5.06 -17.27 15.61
N LEU A 325 6.26 -17.04 16.14
CA LEU A 325 7.41 -17.96 15.99
C LEU A 325 7.13 -19.31 16.64
N ALA A 326 6.53 -19.31 17.84
CA ALA A 326 6.10 -20.53 18.53
C ALA A 326 5.01 -21.26 17.72
N GLY A 327 4.09 -20.51 17.09
CA GLY A 327 3.06 -21.04 16.21
C GLY A 327 3.64 -21.82 15.03
N VAL A 328 4.61 -21.22 14.33
CA VAL A 328 5.36 -21.93 13.27
C VAL A 328 6.10 -23.13 13.83
N GLY A 329 6.82 -22.97 14.94
CA GLY A 329 7.56 -24.07 15.56
C GLY A 329 6.68 -25.27 15.91
N LEU A 330 5.46 -25.04 16.40
CA LEU A 330 4.48 -26.09 16.70
C LEU A 330 3.91 -26.75 15.44
N LEU A 331 3.66 -25.98 14.38
CA LEU A 331 3.25 -26.54 13.08
C LEU A 331 4.34 -27.45 12.50
N VAL A 332 5.60 -27.00 12.56
CA VAL A 332 6.76 -27.79 12.14
C VAL A 332 6.91 -29.03 13.03
N ALA A 333 6.78 -28.88 14.36
CA ALA A 333 6.88 -30.01 15.27
C ALA A 333 5.83 -31.09 15.00
N GLU A 334 4.59 -30.74 14.64
CA GLU A 334 3.56 -31.71 14.23
C GLU A 334 3.97 -32.52 12.97
N ALA A 335 4.79 -31.94 12.08
CA ALA A 335 5.27 -32.64 10.88
C ALA A 335 6.30 -33.74 11.20
N TYR A 336 7.07 -33.57 12.29
CA TYR A 336 8.13 -34.50 12.69
C TYR A 336 7.72 -35.40 13.87
N VAL A 337 6.78 -34.94 14.69
CA VAL A 337 6.28 -35.64 15.87
C VAL A 337 4.80 -35.92 15.64
N THR A 338 4.43 -37.21 15.64
CA THR A 338 3.03 -37.65 15.57
C THR A 338 2.25 -37.22 16.83
N ALA A 339 1.84 -35.96 16.86
CA ALA A 339 1.04 -35.35 17.93
C ALA A 339 -0.47 -35.40 17.64
N HIS A 340 -0.87 -36.15 16.61
CA HIS A 340 -2.27 -36.42 16.24
C HIS A 340 -3.10 -35.13 15.98
N GLY A 341 -2.44 -34.07 15.54
CA GLY A 341 -3.04 -32.77 15.22
C GLY A 341 -3.09 -31.78 16.38
N LEU A 342 -2.66 -32.17 17.59
CA LEU A 342 -2.71 -31.29 18.76
C LEU A 342 -1.69 -30.14 18.67
N ALA A 343 -0.46 -30.43 18.25
CA ALA A 343 0.55 -29.40 18.03
C ALA A 343 0.18 -28.53 16.83
N GLY A 344 -0.46 -29.11 15.81
CA GLY A 344 -1.05 -28.38 14.68
C GLY A 344 -2.10 -27.34 15.10
N LEU A 345 -3.05 -27.74 15.95
CA LEU A 345 -4.08 -26.85 16.50
C LEU A 345 -3.50 -25.76 17.41
N ALA A 346 -2.57 -26.13 18.29
CA ALA A 346 -1.89 -25.18 19.17
C ALA A 346 -1.06 -24.17 18.37
N GLY A 347 -0.33 -24.62 17.35
CA GLY A 347 0.45 -23.78 16.47
C GLY A 347 -0.41 -22.79 15.70
N ALA A 348 -1.54 -23.25 15.17
CA ALA A 348 -2.50 -22.39 14.49
C ALA A 348 -3.15 -21.37 15.44
N ALA A 349 -3.50 -21.76 16.67
CA ALA A 349 -4.00 -20.83 17.69
C ALA A 349 -2.96 -19.76 18.04
N CYS A 350 -1.69 -20.14 18.20
CA CYS A 350 -0.57 -19.23 18.41
C CYS A 350 -0.40 -18.25 17.24
N LEU A 351 -0.58 -18.71 15.99
CA LEU A 351 -0.54 -17.82 14.83
C LEU A 351 -1.70 -16.82 14.82
N VAL A 352 -2.94 -17.28 15.09
CA VAL A 352 -4.11 -16.39 15.18
C VAL A 352 -3.92 -15.34 16.27
N LEU A 353 -3.61 -15.79 17.50
CA LEU A 353 -3.41 -14.90 18.64
C LEU A 353 -2.21 -13.97 18.41
N GLY A 354 -1.12 -14.47 17.84
CA GLY A 354 0.06 -13.67 17.51
C GLY A 354 -0.24 -12.59 16.47
N THR A 355 -1.09 -12.88 15.48
CA THR A 355 -1.51 -11.88 14.48
C THR A 355 -2.45 -10.83 15.10
N LEU A 356 -3.35 -11.25 15.99
CA LEU A 356 -4.27 -10.36 16.70
C LEU A 356 -3.56 -9.41 17.67
N PHE A 357 -2.52 -9.89 18.35
CA PHE A 357 -1.73 -9.09 19.30
C PHE A 357 -0.49 -8.44 18.66
N PHE A 358 -0.27 -8.62 17.35
CA PHE A 358 0.95 -8.20 16.65
C PHE A 358 1.22 -6.70 16.79
N VAL A 359 0.16 -5.92 16.62
CA VAL A 359 0.14 -4.49 16.92
C VAL A 359 -0.60 -4.32 18.24
N ASN A 360 -0.04 -3.49 19.12
CA ASN A 360 -0.51 -3.32 20.49
C ASN A 360 -1.84 -2.52 20.54
N THR A 361 -2.95 -3.11 20.05
CA THR A 361 -4.30 -2.56 20.23
C THR A 361 -4.83 -3.03 21.58
N SER A 362 -4.42 -2.37 22.65
CA SER A 362 -4.84 -2.75 23.99
C SER A 362 -5.12 -1.52 24.85
N ALA A 363 -6.29 -0.92 24.62
CA ALA A 363 -7.14 -0.41 25.69
C ALA A 363 -8.64 -0.64 25.31
N PRO A 364 -9.46 -1.20 26.23
CA PRO A 364 -10.92 -1.15 26.10
C PRO A 364 -11.37 0.32 26.19
N GLY A 365 -11.54 1.00 25.04
CA GLY A 365 -11.80 2.44 24.99
C GLY A 365 -11.46 3.14 23.67
N ASP A 366 -10.70 2.49 22.78
CA ASP A 366 -10.07 3.14 21.62
C ASP A 366 -10.92 3.25 20.35
N TRP A 367 -12.23 2.95 20.38
CA TRP A 367 -13.17 3.05 19.24
C TRP A 367 -13.09 4.38 18.47
N PHE A 368 -12.68 5.47 19.14
CA PHE A 368 -12.61 6.85 18.62
C PHE A 368 -11.20 7.41 18.41
N ASP A 369 -10.13 6.59 18.34
CA ASP A 369 -8.80 7.08 17.99
C ASP A 369 -8.53 7.00 16.47
N PRO A 370 -8.60 8.11 15.72
CA PRO A 370 -8.32 8.15 14.29
C PRO A 370 -6.82 8.26 13.95
N GLY A 371 -5.93 8.24 14.96
CA GLY A 371 -4.47 8.26 14.84
C GLY A 371 -3.79 6.93 15.18
N ALA A 372 -4.51 5.99 15.82
CA ALA A 372 -4.00 4.64 16.04
C ALA A 372 -3.61 3.99 14.70
N LEU A 373 -2.39 3.45 14.62
CA LEU A 373 -1.89 2.62 13.51
C LEU A 373 -2.72 1.33 13.46
N ARG A 374 -3.96 1.42 12.98
CA ARG A 374 -4.90 0.30 12.89
C ARG A 374 -4.54 -0.51 11.66
N LEU A 375 -4.23 -1.79 11.87
CA LEU A 375 -4.27 -2.76 10.80
C LEU A 375 -5.69 -2.79 10.23
N SER A 376 -5.82 -2.74 8.90
CA SER A 376 -7.13 -2.84 8.26
C SER A 376 -7.83 -4.13 8.71
N PRO A 377 -9.13 -4.12 9.02
CA PRO A 377 -9.89 -5.35 9.29
C PRO A 377 -9.78 -6.38 8.15
N TRP A 378 -9.55 -5.91 6.92
CA TRP A 378 -9.27 -6.74 5.74
C TRP A 378 -7.89 -7.42 5.74
N VAL A 379 -6.98 -7.05 6.63
CA VAL A 379 -5.70 -7.73 6.85
C VAL A 379 -5.79 -8.62 8.10
N ILE A 380 -6.50 -8.14 9.13
CA ILE A 380 -6.65 -8.85 10.42
C ILE A 380 -7.50 -10.11 10.28
N TRP A 381 -8.67 -10.04 9.63
CA TRP A 381 -9.65 -11.14 9.66
C TRP A 381 -9.42 -12.26 8.64
N PRO A 382 -8.92 -12.01 7.42
CA PRO A 382 -8.73 -13.09 6.45
C PRO A 382 -7.71 -14.12 6.90
N THR A 383 -6.69 -13.70 7.65
CA THR A 383 -5.60 -14.59 8.08
C THR A 383 -6.08 -15.63 9.11
N PRO A 384 -6.73 -15.25 10.24
CA PRO A 384 -7.39 -16.19 11.13
C PRO A 384 -8.50 -16.98 10.46
N ALA A 385 -9.28 -16.36 9.57
CA ALA A 385 -10.38 -17.02 8.89
C ALA A 385 -9.89 -18.15 7.96
N ALA A 386 -8.86 -17.88 7.15
CA ALA A 386 -8.25 -18.88 6.27
C ALA A 386 -7.65 -20.04 7.07
N LEU A 387 -6.99 -19.74 8.18
CA LEU A 387 -6.39 -20.76 9.04
C LEU A 387 -7.46 -21.58 9.79
N ALA A 388 -8.51 -20.94 10.30
CA ALA A 388 -9.64 -21.62 10.92
C ALA A 388 -10.38 -22.53 9.92
N LEU A 389 -10.55 -22.09 8.67
CA LEU A 389 -11.10 -22.90 7.59
C LEU A 389 -10.22 -24.11 7.26
N LEU A 390 -8.89 -23.92 7.20
CA LEU A 390 -7.95 -25.02 6.98
C LEU A 390 -7.99 -26.05 8.12
N LEU A 391 -8.01 -25.60 9.37
CA LEU A 391 -8.15 -26.47 10.54
C LEU A 391 -9.48 -27.22 10.52
N ALA A 392 -10.59 -26.54 10.21
CA ALA A 392 -11.91 -27.16 10.10
C ALA A 392 -11.93 -28.21 8.98
N PHE A 393 -11.28 -27.92 7.84
CA PHE A 393 -11.15 -28.85 6.73
C PHE A 393 -10.33 -30.10 7.11
N MET A 394 -9.22 -29.93 7.82
CA MET A 394 -8.41 -31.06 8.31
C MET A 394 -9.18 -31.89 9.35
N ALA A 395 -9.81 -31.25 10.34
CA ALA A 395 -10.63 -31.92 11.34
C ALA A 395 -11.79 -32.69 10.70
N TRP A 396 -12.41 -32.11 9.66
CA TRP A 396 -13.44 -32.78 8.88
C TRP A 396 -12.90 -34.03 8.16
N ASN A 397 -11.73 -33.95 7.52
CA ASN A 397 -11.11 -35.11 6.86
C ASN A 397 -10.73 -36.20 7.87
N VAL A 398 -10.18 -35.85 9.03
CA VAL A 398 -9.87 -36.81 10.10
C VAL A 398 -11.14 -37.46 10.63
N ALA A 399 -12.20 -36.68 10.88
CA ALA A 399 -13.49 -37.21 11.29
C ALA A 399 -14.09 -38.12 10.21
N ARG A 400 -13.94 -37.78 8.93
CA ARG A 400 -14.37 -38.60 7.79
C ARG A 400 -13.64 -39.93 7.74
N VAL A 401 -12.32 -39.93 7.93
CA VAL A 401 -11.49 -41.15 7.94
C VAL A 401 -11.77 -42.02 9.17
N ARG A 402 -11.96 -41.43 10.35
CA ARG A 402 -12.33 -42.17 11.57
C ARG A 402 -13.73 -42.77 11.50
N ARG A 403 -14.63 -42.17 10.71
CA ARG A 403 -15.99 -42.68 10.46
C ARG A 403 -16.04 -43.69 9.30
N ALA A 404 -14.96 -43.86 8.54
CA ALA A 404 -14.88 -44.90 7.54
C ALA A 404 -14.76 -46.26 8.25
N PRO A 405 -15.55 -47.28 7.86
CA PRO A 405 -15.46 -48.60 8.48
C PRO A 405 -14.06 -49.17 8.29
N LEU A 406 -13.42 -49.59 9.39
CA LEU A 406 -12.11 -50.24 9.37
C LEU A 406 -12.22 -51.57 8.62
N GLN A 407 -11.81 -51.61 7.36
CA GLN A 407 -11.66 -52.85 6.59
C GLN A 407 -10.27 -53.47 6.79
N LEU A 408 -9.93 -53.77 8.04
CA LEU A 408 -8.68 -54.47 8.38
C LEU A 408 -9.01 -55.66 9.30
N GLY A 409 -8.59 -56.86 8.89
CA GLY A 409 -8.72 -58.11 9.65
C GLY A 409 -10.05 -58.86 9.45
N ALA A 410 -10.43 -59.66 10.47
CA ALA A 410 -11.58 -60.57 10.47
C ALA A 410 -12.92 -60.01 9.93
N PRO A 411 -13.27 -58.71 10.09
CA PRO A 411 -14.50 -58.16 9.53
C PRO A 411 -14.49 -57.98 8.00
N ALA A 412 -13.32 -57.87 7.37
CA ALA A 412 -13.18 -57.72 5.91
C ALA A 412 -13.38 -59.04 5.16
N LEU A 413 -13.21 -60.17 5.86
CA LEU A 413 -13.40 -61.51 5.30
C LEU A 413 -14.88 -61.88 5.23
N VAL A 414 -15.75 -61.30 6.07
CA VAL A 414 -17.19 -61.57 6.06
C VAL A 414 -17.80 -61.04 4.76
N GLY A 415 -18.35 -61.93 3.95
CA GLY A 415 -18.91 -61.65 2.63
C GLY A 415 -17.94 -61.87 1.47
N ALA A 416 -16.65 -62.11 1.73
CA ALA A 416 -15.64 -62.37 0.71
C ALA A 416 -15.86 -63.72 0.00
N PRO A 417 -15.67 -63.79 -1.33
CA PRO A 417 -15.69 -65.04 -2.06
C PRO A 417 -14.42 -65.87 -1.82
N GLY A 418 -14.55 -67.17 -1.89
CA GLY A 418 -13.43 -68.11 -1.83
C GLY A 418 -13.75 -69.44 -2.50
N GLU A 419 -12.83 -70.38 -2.41
CA GLU A 419 -12.94 -71.72 -2.98
C GLU A 419 -12.67 -72.79 -1.91
N ALA A 420 -13.48 -73.85 -1.88
CA ALA A 420 -13.27 -74.99 -0.99
C ALA A 420 -12.08 -75.84 -1.46
N LEU A 421 -11.00 -75.89 -0.69
CA LEU A 421 -9.81 -76.68 -1.02
C LEU A 421 -9.94 -78.16 -0.62
N SER A 422 -10.78 -78.45 0.37
CA SER A 422 -11.17 -79.79 0.81
C SER A 422 -12.69 -79.90 0.95
N GLU A 423 -13.20 -81.09 1.25
CA GLU A 423 -14.61 -81.24 1.59
C GLU A 423 -14.87 -80.59 2.95
N ILE A 424 -15.72 -79.55 2.97
CA ILE A 424 -15.96 -78.75 4.17
C ILE A 424 -17.20 -79.28 4.87
N GLY A 425 -17.00 -79.81 6.09
CA GLY A 425 -18.07 -80.26 6.97
C GLY A 425 -18.20 -79.41 8.25
N PRO A 426 -19.05 -79.84 9.20
CA PRO A 426 -19.24 -79.12 10.47
C PRO A 426 -18.04 -79.19 11.42
N ALA A 427 -17.16 -80.20 11.26
CA ALA A 427 -16.01 -80.41 12.13
C ALA A 427 -14.70 -79.81 11.59
N ALA A 428 -14.43 -79.94 10.28
CA ALA A 428 -13.20 -79.48 9.64
C ALA A 428 -13.39 -79.31 8.12
N GLY A 429 -12.50 -78.51 7.53
CA GLY A 429 -12.45 -78.18 6.11
C GLY A 429 -11.41 -77.09 5.87
N GLU A 430 -11.04 -76.85 4.63
CA GLU A 430 -10.11 -75.78 4.23
C GLU A 430 -10.70 -74.99 3.07
N ALA A 431 -10.60 -73.67 3.16
CA ALA A 431 -11.02 -72.77 2.09
C ALA A 431 -9.91 -71.76 1.78
N PHE A 432 -9.78 -71.43 0.50
CA PHE A 432 -8.93 -70.35 0.04
C PHE A 432 -9.77 -69.09 -0.08
N VAL A 433 -9.52 -68.10 0.78
CA VAL A 433 -10.30 -66.85 0.84
C VAL A 433 -9.33 -65.68 0.82
N HIS A 434 -9.56 -64.73 -0.09
CA HIS A 434 -8.81 -63.47 -0.16
C HIS A 434 -7.27 -63.63 -0.24
N GLY A 435 -6.80 -64.72 -0.86
CA GLY A 435 -5.37 -65.01 -1.07
C GLY A 435 -4.69 -65.83 0.03
N GLU A 436 -5.43 -66.26 1.04
CA GLU A 436 -4.91 -66.98 2.21
C GLU A 436 -5.64 -68.32 2.45
N TYR A 437 -4.95 -69.26 3.12
CA TYR A 437 -5.51 -70.55 3.53
C TYR A 437 -6.17 -70.44 4.90
N TRP A 438 -7.47 -70.75 4.96
CA TRP A 438 -8.25 -70.69 6.18
C TRP A 438 -8.86 -72.04 6.53
N GLN A 439 -8.89 -72.36 7.83
CA GLN A 439 -9.69 -73.47 8.33
C GLN A 439 -11.16 -73.10 8.17
N ALA A 440 -11.96 -73.97 7.55
CA ALA A 440 -13.33 -73.69 7.16
C ALA A 440 -14.31 -74.67 7.81
N ARG A 441 -15.48 -74.17 8.19
CA ARG A 441 -16.60 -74.99 8.67
C ARG A 441 -17.89 -74.61 7.96
N SER A 442 -18.74 -75.60 7.71
CA SER A 442 -20.06 -75.37 7.14
C SER A 442 -21.12 -76.26 7.78
N ALA A 443 -22.34 -75.74 7.92
CA ALA A 443 -23.47 -76.49 8.43
C ALA A 443 -23.99 -77.54 7.42
N ALA A 444 -23.75 -77.33 6.13
CA ALA A 444 -24.04 -78.27 5.05
C ALA A 444 -22.73 -78.72 4.40
N PRO A 445 -22.59 -80.00 3.99
CA PRO A 445 -21.37 -80.47 3.35
C PRO A 445 -21.13 -79.75 2.01
N ILE A 446 -19.94 -79.16 1.84
CA ILE A 446 -19.53 -78.48 0.61
C ILE A 446 -18.40 -79.30 -0.05
N PRO A 447 -18.58 -79.74 -1.31
CA PRO A 447 -17.55 -80.52 -2.00
C PRO A 447 -16.33 -79.67 -2.36
N ARG A 448 -15.18 -80.33 -2.47
CA ARG A 448 -13.93 -79.72 -2.93
C ARG A 448 -14.10 -79.04 -4.29
N GLY A 449 -13.55 -77.84 -4.45
CA GLY A 449 -13.59 -77.01 -5.66
C GLY A 449 -14.85 -76.14 -5.78
N ALA A 450 -15.78 -76.21 -4.83
CA ALA A 450 -16.98 -75.37 -4.84
C ALA A 450 -16.67 -73.94 -4.41
N ALA A 451 -17.34 -72.97 -5.04
CA ALA A 451 -17.29 -71.56 -4.62
C ALA A 451 -18.00 -71.40 -3.27
N VAL A 452 -17.38 -70.65 -2.37
CA VAL A 452 -17.89 -70.41 -1.01
C VAL A 452 -17.90 -68.92 -0.68
N ARG A 453 -18.79 -68.54 0.25
CA ARG A 453 -18.83 -67.19 0.82
C ARG A 453 -18.71 -67.27 2.33
N VAL A 454 -17.84 -66.45 2.91
CA VAL A 454 -17.65 -66.37 4.36
C VAL A 454 -18.82 -65.63 5.00
N VAL A 455 -19.39 -66.22 6.04
CA VAL A 455 -20.53 -65.67 6.81
C VAL A 455 -20.09 -65.18 8.18
N ALA A 456 -19.08 -65.81 8.76
CA ALA A 456 -18.50 -65.42 10.04
C ALA A 456 -17.02 -65.81 10.11
N VAL A 457 -16.26 -65.12 10.96
CA VAL A 457 -14.86 -65.45 11.26
C VAL A 457 -14.72 -65.55 12.78
N GLU A 458 -14.28 -66.72 13.25
CA GLU A 458 -14.03 -67.00 14.67
C GLU A 458 -12.57 -67.44 14.83
N GLY A 459 -11.73 -66.55 15.34
CA GLY A 459 -10.29 -66.80 15.46
C GLY A 459 -9.63 -67.04 14.11
N LEU A 460 -9.06 -68.25 13.92
CA LEU A 460 -8.43 -68.70 12.67
C LEU A 460 -9.36 -69.59 11.81
N THR A 461 -10.65 -69.68 12.16
CA THR A 461 -11.64 -70.49 11.43
C THR A 461 -12.71 -69.61 10.79
N VAL A 462 -13.00 -69.83 9.51
CA VAL A 462 -14.07 -69.16 8.75
C VAL A 462 -15.29 -70.07 8.64
N THR A 463 -16.46 -69.55 8.92
CA THR A 463 -17.73 -70.23 8.64
C THR A 463 -18.18 -69.86 7.25
N VAL A 464 -18.34 -70.85 6.38
CA VAL A 464 -18.64 -70.63 4.96
C VAL A 464 -19.93 -71.32 4.54
N VAL A 465 -20.60 -70.72 3.55
CA VAL A 465 -21.75 -71.33 2.87
C VAL A 465 -21.44 -71.45 1.38
N ALA A 466 -22.03 -72.45 0.72
CA ALA A 466 -21.91 -72.60 -0.72
C ALA A 466 -22.43 -71.33 -1.40
N ALA A 467 -21.61 -70.71 -2.25
CA ALA A 467 -22.05 -69.61 -3.08
C ALA A 467 -22.94 -70.20 -4.18
N GLY A 468 -24.25 -69.96 -4.11
CA GLY A 468 -25.17 -70.34 -5.20
C GLY A 468 -24.73 -69.72 -6.53
N PRO A 469 -25.12 -70.29 -7.69
CA PRO A 469 -24.79 -69.73 -9.00
C PRO A 469 -25.24 -68.26 -9.04
N GLY A 470 -24.27 -67.36 -9.15
CA GLY A 470 -24.48 -65.93 -8.91
C GLY A 470 -25.45 -65.30 -9.90
N ASN A 471 -26.31 -64.42 -9.42
CA ASN A 471 -26.72 -63.26 -10.21
C ASN A 471 -25.55 -62.28 -10.20
N GLY A 472 -24.95 -62.08 -11.37
CA GLY A 472 -23.87 -61.11 -11.60
C GLY A 472 -24.32 -59.66 -11.52
#